data_AF-A0A953BVY5-F1
#
_entry.id   AF-A0A953BVY5-F1
#
_cell.length_a   1.000
_cell.length_b   1.000
_cell.length_c   1.000
_cell.angle_alpha   90.00
_cell.angle_beta   90.00
_cell.angle_gamma   90.00
#
_symmetry.space_group_name_H-M   'P 1'
#
loop_
_entity.id
_entity.type
_entity.pdbx_description
1 polymer ?
#
loop_
_entity_poly.entity_id
_entity_poly.type
_entity_poly.pdbx_seq_one_letter_code
_entity_poly.pdbx_strand_id
1 'polypeptide(L)'
;MSKPITIEQLRPHYQTEDRNTAYDDKNTAYYDNVFTKILAGNIWQANFVSAFFPVPWMLYRRMYTIAFTYNIALSIILSVLPNNYALVIIPINILIMLFAGNLFYFRTLTKKISHPPSNPTDSQTCIAYLLASIAMIIFAQYQSILVYAVEIVFWTWVYLYRRKPE
;
A
#
# COMPACT_ATOMS: atom_id res chain seq x y z
N MET A 1 20.15 -22.78 14.68
CA MET A 1 20.33 -21.48 13.99
C MET A 1 19.93 -21.66 12.54
N SER A 2 18.91 -20.95 12.04
CA SER A 2 18.58 -20.96 10.61
C SER A 2 19.72 -20.29 9.84
N LYS A 3 20.13 -20.88 8.70
CA LYS A 3 21.15 -20.27 7.84
C LYS A 3 20.70 -18.86 7.42
N PRO A 4 21.60 -17.85 7.38
CA PRO A 4 21.25 -16.53 6.88
C PRO A 4 20.77 -16.63 5.43
N ILE A 5 19.66 -15.94 5.12
CA ILE A 5 19.08 -15.92 3.78
C ILE A 5 20.02 -15.17 2.84
N THR A 6 20.31 -15.75 1.67
CA THR A 6 21.16 -15.12 0.65
C THR A 6 20.34 -14.48 -0.47
N ILE A 7 20.98 -13.63 -1.28
CA ILE A 7 20.33 -12.98 -2.44
C ILE A 7 19.90 -14.00 -3.48
N GLU A 8 20.69 -15.05 -3.68
CA GLU A 8 20.41 -16.13 -4.62
C GLU A 8 19.13 -16.90 -4.24
N GLN A 9 18.82 -16.99 -2.95
CA GLN A 9 17.59 -17.59 -2.45
C GLN A 9 16.38 -16.67 -2.65
N LEU A 10 16.57 -15.35 -2.61
CA LEU A 10 15.50 -14.36 -2.80
C LEU A 10 15.17 -14.13 -4.27
N ARG A 11 16.19 -14.15 -5.15
CA ARG A 11 16.10 -13.76 -6.57
C ARG A 11 14.96 -14.43 -7.35
N PRO A 12 14.71 -15.74 -7.22
CA PRO A 12 13.62 -16.40 -7.95
C PRO A 12 12.22 -15.83 -7.64
N HIS A 13 12.06 -15.10 -6.53
CA HIS A 13 10.75 -14.59 -6.09
C HIS A 13 10.44 -13.15 -6.51
N TYR A 14 11.39 -12.46 -7.12
CA TYR A 14 11.21 -11.09 -7.63
C TYR A 14 11.79 -10.88 -9.02
N GLN A 15 12.53 -11.86 -9.54
CA GLN A 15 12.94 -11.93 -10.93
C GLN A 15 11.70 -12.15 -11.81
N THR A 16 11.56 -11.35 -12.85
CA THR A 16 10.58 -11.59 -13.92
C THR A 16 11.14 -12.64 -14.87
N GLU A 17 10.35 -13.66 -15.22
CA GLU A 17 10.81 -14.89 -15.88
C GLU A 17 11.22 -14.71 -17.36
N ASP A 18 11.00 -13.54 -17.96
CA ASP A 18 11.36 -13.30 -19.36
C ASP A 18 12.83 -12.86 -19.50
N ARG A 19 13.72 -13.85 -19.66
CA ARG A 19 15.17 -13.68 -19.94
C ARG A 19 15.49 -12.92 -21.25
N ASN A 20 14.50 -12.42 -21.99
CA ASN A 20 14.67 -11.93 -23.36
C ASN A 20 14.43 -10.42 -23.55
N THR A 21 14.22 -9.61 -22.49
CA THR A 21 14.15 -8.16 -22.67
C THR A 21 15.12 -7.40 -21.75
N ALA A 22 15.88 -6.46 -22.33
CA ALA A 22 16.84 -5.62 -21.61
C ALA A 22 16.21 -4.68 -20.55
N TYR A 23 14.87 -4.61 -20.48
CA TYR A 23 14.13 -3.85 -19.47
C TYR A 23 13.91 -4.65 -18.17
N ASP A 24 13.79 -5.98 -18.27
CA ASP A 24 13.57 -6.87 -17.12
C ASP A 24 14.79 -6.95 -16.17
N ASP A 25 15.99 -6.78 -16.73
CA ASP A 25 17.25 -6.82 -15.99
C ASP A 25 17.38 -5.68 -14.95
N LYS A 26 16.77 -4.50 -15.23
CA LYS A 26 16.86 -3.33 -14.35
C LYS A 26 16.10 -3.50 -13.04
N ASN A 27 14.95 -4.19 -13.08
CA ASN A 27 14.13 -4.42 -11.90
C ASN A 27 14.80 -5.43 -10.96
N THR A 28 15.32 -6.52 -11.53
CA THR A 28 16.10 -7.51 -10.78
C THR A 28 17.37 -6.89 -10.20
N ALA A 29 18.13 -6.11 -10.99
CA ALA A 29 19.32 -5.41 -10.51
C ALA A 29 19.02 -4.40 -9.38
N TYR A 30 17.88 -3.69 -9.46
CA TYR A 30 17.43 -2.81 -8.39
C TYR A 30 17.21 -3.59 -7.08
N TYR A 31 16.46 -4.70 -7.11
CA TYR A 31 16.19 -5.48 -5.89
C TYR A 31 17.40 -6.27 -5.39
N ASP A 32 18.28 -6.74 -6.27
CA ASP A 32 19.58 -7.30 -5.88
C ASP A 32 20.35 -6.28 -5.03
N ASN A 33 20.47 -5.03 -5.50
CA ASN A 33 21.17 -3.96 -4.78
C ASN A 33 20.48 -3.62 -3.45
N VAL A 34 19.17 -3.37 -3.49
CA VAL A 34 18.37 -3.01 -2.31
C VAL A 34 18.42 -4.10 -1.24
N PHE A 35 18.23 -5.36 -1.61
CA PHE A 35 18.24 -6.47 -0.66
C PHE A 35 19.65 -6.78 -0.15
N THR A 36 20.69 -6.59 -0.97
CA THR A 36 22.08 -6.72 -0.51
C THR A 36 22.37 -5.71 0.58
N LYS A 37 21.93 -4.45 0.41
CA LYS A 37 22.05 -3.40 1.42
C LYS A 37 21.25 -3.70 2.68
N ILE A 38 20.03 -4.25 2.56
CA ILE A 38 19.21 -4.65 3.71
C ILE A 38 19.87 -5.80 4.47
N LEU A 39 20.42 -6.81 3.78
CA LEU A 39 21.17 -7.90 4.40
C LEU A 39 22.44 -7.40 5.10
N ALA A 40 23.09 -6.35 4.57
CA ALA A 40 24.20 -5.65 5.21
C ALA A 40 23.78 -4.73 6.37
N GLY A 41 22.49 -4.70 6.74
CA GLY A 41 21.95 -3.93 7.87
C GLY A 41 21.40 -2.55 7.51
N ASN A 42 21.53 -2.10 6.26
CA ASN A 42 20.98 -0.82 5.82
C ASN A 42 19.51 -0.96 5.38
N ILE A 43 18.60 -0.79 6.33
CA ILE A 43 17.15 -0.91 6.12
C ILE A 43 16.49 0.31 5.45
N TRP A 44 17.19 1.43 5.33
CA TRP A 44 16.64 2.68 4.79
C TRP A 44 16.88 2.78 3.29
N GLN A 45 16.10 2.03 2.50
CA GLN A 45 16.20 2.03 1.04
C GLN A 45 14.96 2.70 0.42
N ALA A 46 15.16 3.87 -0.19
CA ALA A 46 14.09 4.62 -0.82
C ALA A 46 13.43 3.86 -1.97
N ASN A 47 12.10 3.86 -2.01
CA ASN A 47 11.26 3.31 -3.05
C ASN A 47 10.12 4.28 -3.36
N PHE A 48 10.29 5.06 -4.43
CA PHE A 48 9.31 6.06 -4.84
C PHE A 48 7.99 5.44 -5.31
N VAL A 49 8.04 4.25 -5.90
CA VAL A 49 6.83 3.58 -6.39
C VAL A 49 5.95 3.17 -5.20
N SER A 50 6.55 2.63 -4.12
CA SER A 50 5.80 2.35 -2.90
C SER A 50 5.34 3.61 -2.19
N ALA A 51 6.09 4.72 -2.27
CA ALA A 51 5.72 6.00 -1.65
C ALA A 51 4.43 6.60 -2.25
N PHE A 52 4.34 6.66 -3.57
CA PHE A 52 3.21 7.31 -4.26
C PHE A 52 2.08 6.35 -4.64
N PHE A 53 2.40 5.06 -4.85
CA PHE A 53 1.44 4.04 -5.26
C PHE A 53 1.53 2.80 -4.37
N PRO A 54 1.37 2.92 -3.04
CA PRO A 54 1.63 1.84 -2.09
C PRO A 54 0.80 0.59 -2.36
N VAL A 55 -0.51 0.73 -2.56
CA VAL A 55 -1.42 -0.40 -2.81
C VAL A 55 -1.15 -1.07 -4.16
N PRO A 56 -1.15 -0.35 -5.31
CA PRO A 56 -0.79 -0.96 -6.60
C PRO A 56 0.58 -1.64 -6.59
N TRP A 57 1.58 -1.02 -5.96
CA TRP A 57 2.92 -1.58 -5.85
C TRP A 57 2.93 -2.89 -5.05
N MET A 58 2.26 -2.95 -3.90
CA MET A 58 2.14 -4.17 -3.11
C MET A 58 1.38 -5.29 -3.85
N LEU A 59 0.33 -4.94 -4.58
CA LEU A 59 -0.42 -5.90 -5.42
C LEU A 59 0.46 -6.46 -6.53
N TYR A 60 1.18 -5.60 -7.26
CA TYR A 60 2.14 -6.02 -8.29
C TYR A 60 3.21 -6.98 -7.74
N ARG A 61 3.66 -6.75 -6.50
CA ARG A 61 4.62 -7.62 -5.79
C ARG A 61 4.00 -8.83 -5.10
N ARG A 62 2.72 -9.11 -5.35
CA ARG A 62 1.98 -10.25 -4.77
C ARG A 62 2.02 -10.26 -3.24
N MET A 63 1.94 -9.07 -2.63
CA MET A 63 1.84 -8.85 -1.19
C MET A 63 0.38 -8.61 -0.77
N TYR A 64 -0.55 -9.46 -1.22
CA TYR A 64 -1.99 -9.15 -1.20
C TYR A 64 -2.58 -8.89 0.19
N THR A 65 -2.23 -9.73 1.17
CA THR A 65 -2.70 -9.54 2.56
C THR A 65 -2.23 -8.21 3.12
N ILE A 66 -0.97 -7.84 2.87
CA ILE A 66 -0.41 -6.56 3.36
C ILE A 66 -1.08 -5.39 2.63
N ALA A 67 -1.26 -5.49 1.31
CA ALA A 67 -1.93 -4.48 0.52
C ALA A 67 -3.34 -4.20 1.05
N PHE A 68 -4.09 -5.26 1.37
CA PHE A 68 -5.45 -5.17 1.91
C PHE A 68 -5.47 -4.57 3.32
N THR A 69 -4.68 -5.11 4.25
CA THR A 69 -4.61 -4.61 5.63
C THR A 69 -4.18 -3.14 5.67
N TYR A 70 -3.19 -2.77 4.84
CA TYR A 70 -2.75 -1.39 4.71
C TYR A 70 -3.86 -0.48 4.19
N ASN A 71 -4.59 -0.91 3.16
CA ASN A 71 -5.68 -0.14 2.59
C ASN A 71 -6.81 0.10 3.61
N ILE A 72 -7.20 -0.93 4.36
CA ILE A 72 -8.18 -0.80 5.45
C ILE A 72 -7.67 0.16 6.52
N ALA A 73 -6.45 -0.04 7.01
CA ALA A 73 -5.89 0.78 8.08
C ALA A 73 -5.82 2.26 7.67
N LEU A 74 -5.34 2.54 6.46
CA LEU A 74 -5.26 3.90 5.94
C LEU A 74 -6.66 4.51 5.76
N SER A 75 -7.63 3.75 5.23
CA SER A 75 -9.01 4.21 5.06
C SER A 75 -9.68 4.55 6.40
N ILE A 76 -9.47 3.75 7.44
CA ILE A 76 -9.99 4.02 8.80
C ILE A 76 -9.32 5.26 9.39
N ILE A 77 -7.99 5.37 9.28
CA ILE A 77 -7.25 6.53 9.80
C ILE A 77 -7.77 7.81 9.13
N LEU A 78 -7.96 7.80 7.81
CA LEU A 78 -8.45 8.96 7.08
C LEU A 78 -9.92 9.27 7.33
N SER A 79 -10.76 8.28 7.69
CA SER A 79 -12.20 8.51 7.94
C SER A 79 -12.52 8.99 9.36
N VAL A 80 -11.69 8.66 10.35
CA VAL A 80 -11.92 9.04 11.75
C VAL A 80 -11.33 10.42 12.08
N LEU A 81 -10.40 10.91 11.25
CA LEU A 81 -9.68 12.13 11.55
C LEU A 81 -10.33 13.37 10.96
N PRO A 82 -10.32 14.51 11.69
CA PRO A 82 -10.74 15.79 11.12
C PRO A 82 -9.93 16.13 9.86
N ASN A 83 -10.58 16.72 8.85
CA ASN A 83 -10.00 17.01 7.53
C ASN A 83 -8.61 17.68 7.59
N ASN A 84 -8.36 18.48 8.62
CA ASN A 84 -7.10 19.20 8.83
C ASN A 84 -5.89 18.27 9.07
N TYR A 85 -6.12 17.07 9.60
CA TYR A 85 -5.08 16.07 9.87
C TYR A 85 -4.72 15.25 8.63
N ALA A 86 -5.58 15.20 7.61
CA ALA A 86 -5.27 14.52 6.35
C ALA A 86 -4.02 15.12 5.68
N LEU A 87 -3.85 16.44 5.77
CA LEU A 87 -2.69 17.17 5.26
C LEU A 87 -1.37 16.81 5.97
N VAL A 88 -1.42 16.28 7.19
CA VAL A 88 -0.25 15.83 7.95
C VAL A 88 0.03 14.36 7.70
N ILE A 89 -1.03 13.54 7.63
CA ILE A 89 -0.92 12.09 7.54
C ILE A 89 -0.52 11.63 6.15
N ILE A 90 -1.00 12.28 5.10
CA ILE A 90 -0.62 11.92 3.73
C ILE A 90 0.90 12.04 3.53
N PRO A 91 1.57 13.16 3.87
CA PRO A 91 3.03 13.25 3.81
C PRO A 91 3.76 12.23 4.69
N ILE A 92 3.30 11.99 5.93
CA ILE A 92 3.89 10.99 6.81
C ILE A 92 3.80 9.60 6.19
N ASN A 93 2.64 9.25 5.63
CA ASN A 93 2.41 7.98 4.97
C ASN A 93 3.32 7.81 3.74
N ILE A 94 3.51 8.87 2.94
CA ILE A 94 4.47 8.88 1.82
C ILE A 94 5.89 8.61 2.34
N LEU A 95 6.32 9.28 3.41
CA LEU A 95 7.65 9.08 4.00
C LEU A 95 7.85 7.66 4.55
N ILE A 96 6.85 7.12 5.25
CA ILE A 96 6.88 5.74 5.74
C ILE A 96 7.02 4.79 4.56
N MET A 97 6.17 4.91 3.54
CA MET A 97 6.19 4.00 2.41
C MET A 97 7.41 4.17 1.51
N LEU A 98 8.02 5.36 1.47
CA LEU A 98 9.28 5.62 0.78
C LEU A 98 10.40 4.76 1.34
N PHE A 99 10.51 4.62 2.65
CA PHE A 99 11.63 3.89 3.26
C PHE A 99 11.28 2.47 3.71
N ALA A 100 10.06 2.24 4.18
CA ALA A 100 9.63 0.95 4.71
C ALA A 100 9.12 -0.01 3.61
N GLY A 101 8.76 0.49 2.42
CA GLY A 101 8.21 -0.34 1.35
C GLY A 101 9.13 -1.52 1.00
N ASN A 102 10.40 -1.24 0.66
CA ASN A 102 11.38 -2.28 0.36
C ASN A 102 11.59 -3.27 1.52
N LEU A 103 11.54 -2.80 2.77
CA LEU A 103 11.68 -3.65 3.95
C LEU A 103 10.48 -4.59 4.11
N PHE A 104 9.26 -4.12 3.87
CA PHE A 104 8.06 -4.96 3.89
C PHE A 104 8.11 -6.04 2.81
N TYR A 105 8.56 -5.68 1.61
CA TYR A 105 8.71 -6.66 0.55
C TYR A 105 9.77 -7.71 0.88
N PHE A 106 10.95 -7.27 1.34
CA PHE A 106 12.01 -8.17 1.79
C PHE A 106 11.50 -9.16 2.86
N ARG A 107 10.84 -8.67 3.91
CA ARG A 107 10.26 -9.51 4.97
C ARG A 107 9.21 -10.50 4.47
N THR A 108 8.45 -10.09 3.45
CA THR A 108 7.44 -10.97 2.85
C THR A 108 8.10 -12.12 2.11
N LEU A 109 9.16 -11.82 1.34
CA LEU A 109 9.92 -12.84 0.61
C LEU A 109 10.64 -13.79 1.56
N THR A 110 11.31 -13.27 2.58
CA THR A 110 12.00 -14.12 3.57
C THR A 110 11.01 -15.03 4.31
N LYS A 111 9.81 -14.55 4.62
CA LYS A 111 8.76 -15.38 5.22
C LYS A 111 8.30 -16.50 4.27
N LYS A 112 8.10 -16.20 2.98
CA LYS A 112 7.71 -17.20 1.96
C LYS A 112 8.77 -18.29 1.80
N ILE A 113 10.06 -17.93 1.85
CA ILE A 113 11.18 -18.89 1.76
C ILE A 113 11.23 -19.78 3.01
N SER A 114 11.13 -19.19 4.20
CA SER A 114 11.19 -19.94 5.46
C SER A 114 9.96 -20.80 5.70
N HIS A 115 8.79 -20.40 5.18
CA HIS A 115 7.51 -21.10 5.35
C HIS A 115 6.78 -21.18 4.00
N PRO A 116 7.13 -22.15 3.14
CA PRO A 116 6.48 -22.32 1.85
C PRO A 116 4.98 -22.58 2.05
N PRO A 117 4.09 -21.89 1.32
CA PRO A 117 2.66 -22.15 1.43
C PRO A 117 2.34 -23.56 0.92
N SER A 118 1.43 -24.26 1.60
CA SER A 118 0.97 -25.60 1.21
C SER A 118 0.07 -25.62 -0.03
N ASN A 119 -0.47 -24.47 -0.44
CA ASN A 119 -1.32 -24.32 -1.64
C ASN A 119 -1.08 -22.97 -2.33
N PRO A 120 -1.01 -22.92 -3.68
CA PRO A 120 -0.83 -21.70 -4.45
C PRO A 120 -2.18 -21.05 -4.79
N THR A 121 -2.85 -20.41 -3.85
CA THR A 121 -4.08 -19.61 -4.10
C THR A 121 -3.75 -18.13 -4.27
N ASP A 122 -2.99 -17.79 -5.32
CA ASP A 122 -2.52 -16.42 -5.55
C ASP A 122 -3.44 -15.57 -6.45
N SER A 123 -4.22 -16.15 -7.38
CA SER A 123 -5.00 -15.38 -8.35
C SER A 123 -6.40 -14.97 -7.86
N GLN A 124 -7.18 -15.92 -7.32
CA GLN A 124 -8.54 -15.66 -6.81
C GLN A 124 -8.52 -14.72 -5.60
N THR A 125 -7.53 -14.91 -4.73
CA THR A 125 -7.26 -14.05 -3.57
C THR A 125 -6.88 -12.63 -3.99
N CYS A 126 -6.07 -12.48 -5.04
CA CYS A 126 -5.73 -11.17 -5.61
C CYS A 126 -6.97 -10.42 -6.12
N ILE A 127 -7.82 -11.09 -6.90
CA ILE A 127 -9.05 -10.49 -7.45
C ILE A 127 -10.00 -10.10 -6.30
N ALA A 128 -10.18 -10.96 -5.30
CA ALA A 128 -11.01 -10.66 -4.14
C ALA A 128 -10.50 -9.43 -3.37
N TYR A 129 -9.19 -9.31 -3.14
CA TYR A 129 -8.61 -8.15 -2.46
C TYR A 129 -8.65 -6.87 -3.29
N LEU A 130 -8.50 -6.96 -4.61
CA LEU A 130 -8.65 -5.83 -5.52
C LEU A 130 -10.10 -5.32 -5.52
N LEU A 131 -11.07 -6.23 -5.66
CA LEU A 131 -12.49 -5.88 -5.62
C LEU A 131 -12.90 -5.28 -4.27
N ALA A 132 -12.42 -5.84 -3.16
CA ALA A 132 -12.65 -5.29 -1.83
C ALA A 132 -12.02 -3.90 -1.66
N SER A 133 -10.83 -3.68 -2.23
CA SER A 133 -10.16 -2.37 -2.23
C SER A 133 -10.95 -1.32 -3.02
N ILE A 134 -11.46 -1.67 -4.20
CA ILE A 134 -12.30 -0.80 -5.03
C ILE A 134 -13.61 -0.48 -4.30
N ALA A 135 -14.27 -1.49 -3.72
CA ALA A 135 -15.51 -1.32 -2.97
C ALA A 135 -15.34 -0.37 -1.77
N MET A 136 -14.22 -0.45 -1.05
CA MET A 136 -13.92 0.44 0.07
C MET A 136 -13.66 1.88 -0.36
N ILE A 137 -12.97 2.10 -1.49
CA ILE A 137 -12.76 3.44 -2.06
C ILE A 137 -14.12 4.07 -2.42
N ILE A 138 -14.98 3.30 -3.09
CA ILE A 138 -16.32 3.75 -3.45
C ILE A 138 -17.13 4.08 -2.19
N PHE A 139 -17.12 3.20 -1.18
CA PHE A 139 -17.83 3.43 0.08
C PHE A 139 -17.36 4.72 0.79
N ALA A 140 -16.04 4.95 0.87
CA ALA A 140 -15.48 6.15 1.47
C ALA A 140 -15.87 7.44 0.72
N GLN A 141 -15.94 7.39 -0.61
CA GLN A 141 -16.43 8.52 -1.44
C GLN A 141 -17.92 8.80 -1.20
N TYR A 142 -18.75 7.77 -1.06
CA TYR A 142 -20.17 7.95 -0.76
C TYR A 142 -20.40 8.57 0.63
N GLN A 143 -19.64 8.16 1.65
CA GLN A 143 -19.72 8.74 2.99
C GLN A 143 -19.34 10.22 3.01
N SER A 144 -18.29 10.60 2.28
CA SER A 144 -17.86 12.00 2.20
C SER A 144 -18.88 12.88 1.48
N ILE A 145 -19.50 12.40 0.38
CA ILE A 145 -20.60 13.11 -0.30
C ILE A 145 -21.80 13.30 0.64
N LEU A 146 -22.18 12.28 1.42
CA LEU A 146 -23.29 12.36 2.37
C LEU A 146 -23.05 13.42 3.46
N VAL A 147 -21.84 13.48 4.02
CA VAL A 147 -21.46 14.49 5.03
C VAL A 147 -21.55 15.90 4.45
N TYR A 148 -21.00 16.13 3.26
CA TYR A 148 -21.09 17.44 2.61
C TYR A 148 -22.54 17.84 2.28
N ALA A 149 -23.39 16.89 1.86
CA ALA A 149 -24.79 17.17 1.61
C ALA A 149 -25.55 17.60 2.88
N VAL A 150 -25.29 16.94 4.02
CA VAL A 150 -25.88 17.31 5.32
C VAL A 150 -25.39 18.69 5.76
N GLU A 151 -24.10 19.00 5.61
CA GLU A 151 -23.57 20.34 5.92
C GLU A 151 -24.20 21.42 5.06
N ILE A 152 -24.36 21.20 3.75
CA ILE A 152 -25.03 22.15 2.85
C ILE A 152 -26.47 22.40 3.30
N VAL A 153 -27.22 21.34 3.62
CA VAL A 153 -28.61 21.48 4.11
C VAL A 153 -28.64 22.27 5.42
N PHE A 154 -27.75 21.95 6.36
CA PHE A 154 -27.64 22.64 7.64
C PHE A 154 -27.32 24.13 7.46
N TRP A 155 -26.30 24.47 6.68
CA TRP A 155 -25.91 25.86 6.44
C TRP A 155 -26.96 26.63 5.64
N THR A 156 -27.63 25.98 4.68
CA THR A 156 -28.76 26.58 3.95
C THR A 156 -29.92 26.88 4.91
N TRP A 157 -30.24 25.97 5.83
CA TRP A 157 -31.26 26.20 6.85
C TRP A 157 -30.88 27.35 7.80
N VAL A 158 -29.64 27.40 8.30
CA VAL A 158 -29.14 28.49 9.14
C VAL A 158 -29.22 29.83 8.41
N TYR A 159 -28.81 29.88 7.14
CA TYR A 159 -28.88 31.08 6.31
C TYR A 159 -30.32 31.56 6.12
N LEU A 160 -31.25 30.66 5.79
CA LEU A 160 -32.67 30.99 5.60
C LEU A 160 -33.33 31.42 6.91
N TYR A 161 -32.99 30.79 8.03
CA TYR A 161 -33.54 31.14 9.35
C TYR A 161 -33.08 32.52 9.82
N ARG A 162 -31.81 32.88 9.59
CA ARG A 162 -31.26 34.21 9.89
C ARG A 162 -31.81 35.33 8.98
N ARG A 163 -32.43 34.98 7.85
CA ARG A 163 -32.97 35.93 6.88
C ARG A 163 -34.45 36.23 7.06
N LYS A 164 -35.12 35.68 8.08
CA LYS A 164 -36.49 36.08 8.38
C LYS A 164 -36.52 37.58 8.70
N PRO A 165 -37.23 38.41 7.91
CA PRO A 165 -37.43 39.81 8.25
C PRO A 165 -38.22 39.87 9.56
N GLU A 166 -37.79 40.76 10.47
CA GLU A 166 -38.55 41.14 11.65
C GLU A 166 -39.92 41.72 11.28
#